data_AF-A0A957WUA0-F1
#
_entry.id   AF-A0A957WUA0-F1
#
_cell.length_a   1.000
_cell.length_b   1.000
_cell.length_c   1.000
_cell.angle_alpha   90.00
_cell.angle_beta   90.00
_cell.angle_gamma   90.00
#
_symmetry.space_group_name_H-M   'P 1'
#
loop_
_entity.id
_entity.type
_entity.pdbx_description
1 polymer ?
#
loop_
_entity_poly.entity_id
_entity_poly.type
_entity_poly.pdbx_seq_one_letter_code
_entity_poly.pdbx_strand_id
1 'polypeptide(L)'
;HPVLRTVIPSYYVQIKKAVERRDLISINHRLAALLASYFDVLLAINEVRHPGEKKLLKFVLDYCSKRPMGFQRQMEAVLHGAATADKVLLDQLDELLDSLDELLVEAGIDPAQTLLLDKMV
;
A
#
# COMPACT_ATOMS: atom_id res chain seq x y z
N HIS A 1 -2.01 -3.30 5.80
CA HIS A 1 -2.61 -2.27 6.67
C HIS A 1 -4.14 -2.32 6.62
N PRO A 2 -4.84 -2.30 7.76
CA PRO A 2 -6.31 -2.29 7.81
C PRO A 2 -6.95 -1.04 7.20
N VAL A 3 -6.28 0.11 7.09
CA VAL A 3 -6.83 1.22 6.27
C VAL A 3 -6.87 0.87 4.78
N LEU A 4 -5.84 0.17 4.29
CA LEU A 4 -5.76 -0.22 2.87
C LEU A 4 -6.61 -1.46 2.55
N ARG A 5 -6.80 -2.36 3.54
CA ARG A 5 -7.53 -3.63 3.40
C ARG A 5 -8.94 -3.66 4.00
N THR A 6 -9.27 -2.86 5.02
CA THR A 6 -10.49 -3.04 5.84
C THR A 6 -11.39 -1.80 6.04
N VAL A 7 -11.00 -0.57 5.65
CA VAL A 7 -11.92 0.60 5.70
C VAL A 7 -12.84 0.59 4.49
N ILE A 8 -14.15 0.33 4.68
CA ILE A 8 -15.07 0.03 3.58
C ILE A 8 -15.45 1.28 2.75
N PRO A 9 -15.42 1.19 1.40
CA PRO A 9 -14.84 0.09 0.64
C PRO A 9 -13.32 0.27 0.54
N SER A 10 -12.57 -0.72 1.05
CA SER A 10 -11.11 -0.62 1.09
C SER A 10 -10.56 -0.62 -0.33
N TYR A 11 -9.49 0.13 -0.56
CA TYR A 11 -8.90 0.20 -1.90
C TYR A 11 -8.62 -1.19 -2.46
N TYR A 12 -8.18 -2.13 -1.63
CA TYR A 12 -7.99 -3.53 -1.99
C TYR A 12 -9.26 -4.19 -2.54
N VAL A 13 -10.40 -4.08 -1.84
CA VAL A 13 -11.67 -4.66 -2.30
C VAL A 13 -12.13 -4.03 -3.62
N GLN A 14 -11.89 -2.72 -3.79
CA GLN A 14 -12.22 -2.02 -5.04
C GLN A 14 -11.34 -2.50 -6.21
N ILE A 15 -10.04 -2.70 -5.97
CA ILE A 15 -9.10 -3.25 -6.95
C ILE A 15 -9.50 -4.68 -7.32
N LYS A 16 -9.80 -5.54 -6.34
CA LYS A 16 -10.27 -6.91 -6.58
C LYS A 16 -11.49 -6.95 -7.50
N LYS A 17 -12.51 -6.13 -7.21
CA LYS A 17 -13.69 -6.03 -8.06
C LYS A 17 -13.35 -5.51 -9.47
N ALA A 18 -12.38 -4.61 -9.60
CA ALA A 18 -11.95 -4.10 -10.90
C ALA A 18 -11.18 -5.15 -11.72
N VAL A 19 -10.33 -5.96 -11.06
CA VAL A 19 -9.66 -7.14 -11.65
C VAL A 19 -10.68 -8.16 -12.15
N GLU A 20 -11.71 -8.47 -11.36
CA GLU A 20 -12.79 -9.38 -11.76
C GLU A 20 -13.54 -8.90 -13.01
N ARG A 21 -13.71 -7.58 -13.17
CA ARG A 21 -14.31 -6.96 -14.37
C ARG A 21 -13.31 -6.75 -15.51
N ARG A 22 -12.03 -7.01 -15.31
CA ARG A 22 -10.93 -6.68 -16.24
C ARG A 22 -10.92 -5.19 -16.64
N ASP A 23 -11.23 -4.32 -15.69
CA ASP A 23 -11.33 -2.87 -15.90
C ASP A 23 -10.00 -2.19 -15.53
N LEU A 24 -9.11 -2.06 -16.51
CA LEU A 24 -7.77 -1.49 -16.34
C LEU A 24 -7.79 -0.04 -15.82
N ILE A 25 -8.76 0.77 -16.24
CA ILE A 25 -8.85 2.18 -15.82
C ILE A 25 -9.25 2.24 -14.34
N SER A 26 -10.23 1.43 -13.93
CA SER A 26 -10.58 1.32 -12.52
C SER A 26 -9.43 0.75 -11.67
N ILE A 27 -8.69 -0.25 -12.16
CA ILE A 27 -7.52 -0.79 -11.46
C ILE A 27 -6.48 0.31 -11.25
N ASN A 28 -6.11 1.03 -12.32
CA ASN A 28 -5.12 2.11 -12.24
C ASN A 28 -5.54 3.18 -11.22
N HIS A 29 -6.76 3.68 -11.33
CA HIS A 29 -7.25 4.74 -10.43
C HIS A 29 -7.27 4.31 -8.96
N ARG A 30 -7.74 3.08 -8.67
CA ARG A 30 -7.81 2.58 -7.28
C ARG A 30 -6.44 2.20 -6.73
N LEU A 31 -5.56 1.69 -7.58
CA LEU A 31 -4.18 1.43 -7.20
C LEU A 31 -3.43 2.72 -6.88
N ALA A 32 -3.59 3.78 -7.67
CA ALA A 32 -2.98 5.07 -7.39
C ALA A 32 -3.38 5.61 -6.01
N ALA A 33 -4.67 5.50 -5.66
CA ALA A 33 -5.17 5.90 -4.34
C ALA A 33 -4.61 5.02 -3.21
N LEU A 34 -4.53 3.70 -3.41
CA LEU A 34 -3.89 2.79 -2.46
C LEU A 34 -2.43 3.16 -2.23
N LEU A 35 -1.68 3.41 -3.30
CA LEU A 35 -0.27 3.74 -3.25
C LEU A 35 -0.02 5.09 -2.58
N ALA A 36 -0.87 6.10 -2.82
CA ALA A 36 -0.79 7.38 -2.11
C ALA A 36 -0.83 7.17 -0.59
N SER A 37 -1.83 6.43 -0.10
CA SER A 37 -1.95 6.11 1.32
C SER A 37 -0.81 5.19 1.83
N TYR A 38 -0.31 4.26 1.00
CA TYR A 38 0.86 3.46 1.34
C TYR A 38 2.09 4.33 1.59
N PHE A 39 2.36 5.30 0.70
CA PHE A 39 3.50 6.20 0.85
C PHE A 39 3.32 7.16 2.03
N ASP A 40 2.11 7.64 2.31
CA ASP A 40 1.84 8.43 3.52
C ASP A 40 2.22 7.66 4.79
N VAL A 41 1.81 6.40 4.91
CA VAL A 41 2.16 5.54 6.05
C VAL A 41 3.67 5.33 6.13
N LEU A 42 4.30 4.96 5.01
CA LEU A 42 5.73 4.68 4.96
C LEU A 42 6.58 5.92 5.31
N LEU A 43 6.18 7.10 4.85
CA LEU A 43 6.88 8.35 5.16
C LEU A 43 6.67 8.77 6.62
N ALA A 44 5.45 8.57 7.16
CA ALA A 44 5.14 8.87 8.56
C ALA A 44 6.00 8.05 9.53
N ILE A 45 6.17 6.74 9.31
CA ILE A 45 7.00 5.89 10.20
C ILE A 45 8.50 6.20 10.15
N ASN A 46 8.93 6.88 9.07
CA ASN A 46 10.29 7.37 8.89
C ASN A 46 10.45 8.82 9.38
N GLU A 47 9.38 9.48 9.81
CA GLU A 47 9.36 10.88 10.23
C GLU A 47 9.90 11.85 9.16
N VAL A 48 9.77 11.49 7.87
CA VAL A 48 10.18 12.37 6.76
C VAL A 48 8.96 12.97 6.08
N ARG A 49 9.06 14.27 5.76
CA ARG A 49 8.00 15.02 5.10
C ARG A 49 7.79 14.52 3.67
N HIS A 50 6.53 14.47 3.25
CA HIS A 50 6.18 14.06 1.90
C HIS A 50 6.76 15.03 0.86
N PRO A 51 7.57 14.56 -0.12
CA PRO A 51 8.24 15.40 -1.11
C PRO A 51 7.32 15.82 -2.28
N GLY A 52 6.00 15.72 -2.12
CA GLY A 52 5.03 15.62 -3.22
C GLY A 52 5.11 14.29 -3.99
N GLU A 53 4.44 14.20 -5.13
CA GLU A 53 4.20 12.92 -5.85
C GLU A 53 5.37 12.47 -6.75
N LYS A 54 6.36 13.33 -6.99
CA LYS A 54 7.41 13.07 -7.97
C LYS A 54 8.50 12.17 -7.39
N LYS A 55 8.87 11.12 -8.15
CA LYS A 55 10.01 10.23 -7.86
C LYS A 55 9.97 9.56 -6.46
N LEU A 56 8.77 9.27 -5.95
CA LEU A 56 8.58 8.68 -4.61
C LEU A 56 9.39 7.41 -4.38
N LEU A 57 9.48 6.51 -5.37
CA LEU A 57 10.30 5.30 -5.29
C LEU A 57 11.77 5.62 -4.95
N LYS A 58 12.39 6.52 -5.73
CA LYS A 58 13.78 6.93 -5.48
C LYS A 58 13.92 7.63 -4.13
N PHE A 59 12.97 8.51 -3.80
CA PHE A 59 13.00 9.24 -2.54
C PHE A 59 12.98 8.30 -1.33
N VAL A 60 12.10 7.29 -1.31
CA VAL A 60 12.07 6.30 -0.24
C VAL A 60 13.40 5.54 -0.13
N LEU A 61 13.99 5.14 -1.27
CA LEU A 61 15.28 4.44 -1.26
C LEU A 61 16.43 5.30 -0.71
N ASP A 62 16.41 6.60 -1.00
CA ASP A 62 17.46 7.53 -0.59
C ASP A 62 17.30 8.03 0.87
N TYR A 63 16.06 8.23 1.34
CA TYR A 63 15.78 8.97 2.59
C TYR A 63 15.06 8.17 3.68
N CYS A 64 14.45 7.01 3.38
CA CYS A 64 13.76 6.19 4.39
C CYS A 64 14.67 5.06 4.87
N SER A 65 15.02 5.06 6.15
CA SER A 65 15.81 3.98 6.78
C SER A 65 14.96 2.74 7.07
N LYS A 66 13.68 2.93 7.42
CA LYS A 66 12.69 1.87 7.62
C LYS A 66 11.90 1.66 6.33
N ARG A 67 12.01 0.49 5.71
CA ARG A 67 11.25 0.13 4.51
C ARG A 67 11.13 -1.38 4.41
N PRO A 68 10.07 -1.91 3.77
CA PRO A 68 9.91 -3.35 3.69
C PRO A 68 11.05 -4.02 2.92
N MET A 69 11.41 -5.25 3.32
CA MET A 69 12.39 -6.02 2.56
C MET A 69 11.87 -6.28 1.14
N GLY A 70 12.69 -5.98 0.13
CA GLY A 70 12.28 -6.13 -1.27
C GLY A 70 11.33 -5.05 -1.78
N PHE A 71 11.15 -3.94 -1.05
CA PHE A 71 10.27 -2.81 -1.38
C PHE A 71 10.23 -2.45 -2.88
N GLN A 72 11.39 -2.20 -3.50
CA GLN A 72 11.45 -1.80 -4.91
C GLN A 72 10.89 -2.89 -5.84
N ARG A 73 11.31 -4.14 -5.63
CA ARG A 73 10.86 -5.30 -6.43
C ARG A 73 9.34 -5.48 -6.32
N GLN A 74 8.81 -5.41 -5.09
CA GLN A 74 7.38 -5.57 -4.83
C GLN A 74 6.57 -4.44 -5.49
N MET A 75 7.04 -3.19 -5.39
CA MET A 75 6.38 -2.06 -6.03
C MET A 75 6.36 -2.18 -7.55
N GLU A 76 7.49 -2.54 -8.17
CA GLU A 76 7.58 -2.78 -9.61
C GLU A 76 6.67 -3.93 -10.06
N ALA A 77 6.61 -5.02 -9.28
CA ALA A 77 5.71 -6.14 -9.56
C ALA A 77 4.23 -5.70 -9.59
N VAL A 78 3.78 -4.96 -8.57
CA VAL A 78 2.41 -4.43 -8.49
C VAL A 78 2.11 -3.49 -9.66
N LEU A 79 3.02 -2.57 -10.00
CA LEU A 79 2.82 -1.63 -11.11
C LEU A 79 2.72 -2.34 -12.46
N HIS A 80 3.54 -3.38 -12.69
CA HIS A 80 3.46 -4.19 -13.90
C HIS A 80 2.18 -5.04 -13.94
N GLY A 81 1.80 -5.68 -12.82
CA GLY A 81 0.58 -6.49 -12.73
C GLY A 81 -0.70 -5.67 -12.97
N ALA A 82 -0.69 -4.40 -12.57
CA ALA A 82 -1.81 -3.48 -12.78
C ALA A 82 -2.11 -3.22 -14.26
N ALA A 83 -1.11 -3.37 -15.14
CA ALA A 83 -1.25 -3.15 -16.58
C ALA A 83 -1.94 -4.32 -17.31
N THR A 84 -2.04 -5.50 -16.70
CA THR A 84 -2.55 -6.72 -17.36
C THR A 84 -3.90 -7.21 -16.81
N ALA A 85 -4.39 -6.62 -15.72
CA ALA A 85 -5.60 -7.06 -15.00
C ALA A 85 -5.58 -8.56 -14.61
N ASP A 86 -4.38 -9.11 -14.41
CA ASP A 86 -4.22 -10.49 -13.96
C ASP A 86 -4.54 -10.61 -12.46
N LYS A 87 -5.07 -11.76 -12.04
CA LYS A 87 -5.26 -12.12 -10.63
C LYS A 87 -3.94 -12.10 -9.86
N VAL A 88 -2.81 -12.32 -10.53
CA VAL A 88 -1.47 -12.17 -9.95
C VAL A 88 -1.26 -10.81 -9.28
N LEU A 89 -1.94 -9.74 -9.74
CA LEU A 89 -1.90 -8.43 -9.08
C LEU A 89 -2.34 -8.49 -7.62
N LEU A 90 -3.33 -9.33 -7.29
CA LEU A 90 -3.85 -9.42 -5.93
C LEU A 90 -2.83 -10.07 -5.00
N ASP A 91 -2.17 -11.14 -5.45
CA ASP A 91 -1.10 -11.80 -4.69
C ASP A 91 0.09 -10.85 -4.47
N GLN A 92 0.46 -10.06 -5.48
CA GLN A 92 1.52 -9.05 -5.39
C GLN A 92 1.15 -7.90 -4.44
N LEU A 93 -0.11 -7.47 -4.46
CA LEU A 93 -0.63 -6.48 -3.51
C LEU A 93 -0.65 -7.04 -2.09
N ASP A 94 -0.95 -8.33 -1.94
CA ASP A 94 -0.93 -8.97 -0.64
C ASP A 94 0.50 -8.99 -0.08
N GLU A 95 1.49 -9.44 -0.86
CA GLU A 95 2.90 -9.41 -0.47
C GLU A 95 3.35 -7.99 -0.07
N LEU A 96 3.04 -6.97 -0.87
CA LEU A 96 3.42 -5.57 -0.60
C LEU A 96 2.81 -5.06 0.72
N LEU A 97 1.54 -5.36 0.95
CA LEU A 97 0.79 -4.88 2.12
C LEU A 97 1.14 -5.65 3.40
N ASP A 98 1.44 -6.95 3.30
CA ASP A 98 1.90 -7.77 4.42
C ASP A 98 3.29 -7.29 4.86
N SER A 99 4.19 -7.03 3.90
CA SER A 99 5.53 -6.53 4.21
C SER A 99 5.51 -5.13 4.86
N LEU A 100 4.48 -4.31 4.57
CA LEU A 100 4.25 -3.05 5.28
C LEU A 100 3.73 -3.29 6.71
N ASP A 101 2.83 -4.26 6.90
CA ASP A 101 2.30 -4.59 8.22
C ASP A 101 3.40 -5.14 9.14
N GLU A 102 4.29 -5.99 8.62
CA GLU A 102 5.49 -6.47 9.32
C GLU A 102 6.37 -5.29 9.77
N LEU A 103 6.65 -4.35 8.87
CA LEU A 103 7.44 -3.15 9.18
C LEU A 103 6.80 -2.28 10.27
N LEU A 104 5.47 -2.17 10.28
CA LEU A 104 4.75 -1.42 11.30
C LEU A 104 4.86 -2.09 12.66
N VAL A 105 4.72 -3.42 12.71
CA VAL A 105 4.89 -4.20 13.94
C VAL A 105 6.32 -4.04 14.49
N GLU A 106 7.33 -4.11 13.63
CA GLU A 106 8.73 -3.85 14.01
C GLU A 106 8.95 -2.43 14.55
N ALA A 107 8.19 -1.46 14.04
CA ALA A 107 8.20 -0.08 14.53
C ALA A 107 7.37 0.13 15.81
N GLY A 108 6.78 -0.93 16.38
CA GLY A 108 5.95 -0.87 17.58
C GLY A 108 4.52 -0.37 17.35
N ILE A 109 4.06 -0.36 16.10
CA ILE A 109 2.70 0.04 15.70
C ILE A 109 1.93 -1.23 15.36
N ASP A 110 1.01 -1.65 16.23
CA ASP A 110 0.14 -2.80 15.98
C ASP A 110 -1.00 -2.39 15.02
N PRO A 111 -1.01 -2.87 13.76
CA PRO A 111 -2.05 -2.52 12.80
C PRO A 111 -3.44 -3.00 13.24
N ALA A 112 -3.55 -4.06 14.03
CA ALA A 112 -4.82 -4.64 14.46
C ALA A 112 -5.50 -3.84 15.58
N GLN A 113 -4.74 -3.07 16.38
CA GLN A 113 -5.27 -2.28 17.50
C GLN A 113 -5.72 -0.86 17.11
N THR A 114 -5.26 -0.31 15.98
CA THR A 114 -5.58 1.05 15.53
C THR A 114 -7.07 1.29 15.29
N LEU A 115 -7.87 0.23 15.05
CA LEU A 115 -9.34 0.31 14.88
C LEU A 115 -10.14 0.31 16.18
N LEU A 116 -9.52 0.01 17.33
CA LEU A 116 -10.24 -0.01 18.62
C LEU A 116 -10.38 1.37 19.25
N LEU A 117 -9.52 2.33 18.87
CA LEU A 117 -9.58 3.70 19.38
C LEU A 117 -10.79 4.49 18.83
N ASP A 118 -11.23 4.21 17.60
CA ASP A 118 -12.44 4.81 17.00
C ASP A 118 -13.75 4.16 17.46
N LYS A 119 -13.69 3.10 18.29
CA LYS A 119 -14.88 2.50 18.93
C LYS A 119 -15.07 2.92 20.39
N MET A 120 -14.25 3.83 20.89
CA MET A 120 -14.29 4.34 22.27
C MET A 120 -14.58 5.85 22.37
N VAL A 121 -15.14 6.46 21.31
CA VAL A 121 -15.70 7.83 21.33
C VAL A 121 -17.10 7.82 20.74
#